data_AF-A0A2V6URG0-F1
#
_entry.id   AF-A0A2V6URG0-F1
#
_cell.length_a   1.000
_cell.length_b   1.000
_cell.length_c   1.000
_cell.angle_alpha   90.00
_cell.angle_beta   90.00
_cell.angle_gamma   90.00
#
_symmetry.space_group_name_H-M   'P 1'
#
loop_
_entity.id
_entity.type
_entity.pdbx_description
1 polymer ?
#
loop_
_entity_poly.entity_id
_entity_poly.type
_entity_poly.pdbx_seq_one_letter_code
_entity_poly.pdbx_strand_id
1 'polypeptide(L)'
;MVILQALLTLLTRSAGKLLNTAFGWATVMLFGRVSKDRQIYLSVIAFGSVLWIVALISLAAPGFGTFLLTFVTLPKWVDKRLIRLAMMAAVLVIPALVGLVSLRMLEPGARPRGAAAKVVTVLRGYPYTVGLAITLVLMTVFAPVLRVRNLARRWETQHVPMLVKPDDYLTVVEEVQAALRTGGIPTTRATVTWMLRLPTKFLSLFARYAMATVAADHLTRLVAPEVEILLHPSDLVISGRERAATRARAILAERLTVTRAYLTWDKESNEVEDRIREIWQAMRDGRMDEAAATLAAVQYRLRELDVPYDEWEVLFREALLAETALLRGRMPSAARAA
;
A
#
# COMPACT_ATOMS: atom_id res chain seq x y z
N MET A 1 -18.85 36.48 8.09
CA MET A 1 -18.16 36.28 6.79
C MET A 1 -16.70 35.85 6.98
N VAL A 2 -15.84 36.64 7.65
CA VAL A 2 -14.40 36.32 7.83
C VAL A 2 -14.15 35.02 8.59
N ILE A 3 -14.88 34.73 9.66
CA ILE A 3 -14.76 33.47 10.41
C ILE A 3 -15.18 32.26 9.56
N LEU A 4 -16.25 32.41 8.77
CA LEU A 4 -16.74 31.37 7.87
C LEU A 4 -15.74 31.10 6.74
N GLN A 5 -15.16 32.16 6.16
CA GLN A 5 -14.10 32.06 5.16
C GLN A 5 -12.82 31.47 5.76
N ALA A 6 -12.42 31.85 6.97
CA ALA A 6 -11.27 31.26 7.65
C ALA A 6 -11.48 29.78 7.93
N LEU A 7 -12.68 29.37 8.39
CA LEU A 7 -13.07 27.97 8.56
C LEU A 7 -13.11 27.22 7.24
N LEU A 8 -13.67 27.79 6.18
CA LEU A 8 -13.72 27.18 4.85
C LEU A 8 -12.32 27.07 4.23
N THR A 9 -11.45 28.06 4.46
CA THR A 9 -10.06 28.09 3.99
C THR A 9 -9.20 27.10 4.76
N LEU A 10 -9.40 26.99 6.08
CA LEU A 10 -8.82 25.94 6.91
C LEU A 10 -9.31 24.57 6.45
N LEU A 11 -10.63 24.40 6.24
CA LEU A 11 -11.24 23.15 5.76
C LEU A 11 -10.77 22.78 4.36
N THR A 12 -10.53 23.72 3.45
CA THR A 12 -10.07 23.45 2.08
C THR A 12 -8.57 23.21 2.01
N ARG A 13 -7.74 23.97 2.74
CA ARG A 13 -6.31 23.66 2.90
C ARG A 13 -6.10 22.34 3.63
N SER A 14 -6.90 22.08 4.66
CA SER A 14 -6.87 20.80 5.37
C SER A 14 -7.47 19.71 4.52
N ALA A 15 -8.53 19.93 3.73
CA ALA A 15 -9.09 18.92 2.85
C ALA A 15 -8.10 18.53 1.75
N GLY A 16 -7.33 19.46 1.17
CA GLY A 16 -6.28 19.11 0.21
C GLY A 16 -5.19 18.24 0.83
N LYS A 17 -4.73 18.58 2.04
CA LYS A 17 -3.74 17.77 2.78
C LYS A 17 -4.33 16.46 3.30
N LEU A 18 -5.55 16.47 3.83
CA LEU A 18 -6.28 15.31 4.33
C LEU A 18 -6.73 14.41 3.20
N LEU A 19 -7.03 14.92 2.00
CA LEU A 19 -7.21 14.11 0.80
C LEU A 19 -5.86 13.52 0.40
N ASN A 20 -4.79 14.28 0.23
CA ASN A 20 -3.50 13.69 -0.13
C ASN A 20 -2.99 12.68 0.90
N THR A 21 -3.22 12.92 2.19
CA THR A 21 -2.93 11.98 3.26
C THR A 21 -3.92 10.82 3.24
N ALA A 22 -5.25 11.02 3.19
CA ALA A 22 -6.22 9.92 3.17
C ALA A 22 -6.15 9.08 1.89
N PHE A 23 -5.85 9.68 0.74
CA PHE A 23 -5.58 8.98 -0.53
C PHE A 23 -4.23 8.29 -0.48
N GLY A 24 -3.17 8.91 0.06
CA GLY A 24 -1.89 8.24 0.28
C GLY A 24 -2.03 7.03 1.20
N TRP A 25 -2.77 7.18 2.30
CA TRP A 25 -3.05 6.11 3.27
C TRP A 25 -4.01 5.06 2.72
N ALA A 26 -5.08 5.44 2.01
CA ALA A 26 -5.99 4.49 1.39
C ALA A 26 -5.30 3.72 0.26
N THR A 27 -4.42 4.36 -0.51
CA THR A 27 -3.64 3.68 -1.55
C THR A 27 -2.65 2.71 -0.92
N VAL A 28 -1.92 3.11 0.13
CA VAL A 28 -1.03 2.20 0.87
C VAL A 28 -1.81 1.05 1.52
N MET A 29 -2.99 1.33 2.09
CA MET A 29 -3.81 0.34 2.78
C MET A 29 -4.54 -0.62 1.82
N LEU A 30 -4.81 -0.19 0.59
CA LEU A 30 -5.52 -1.00 -0.43
C LEU A 30 -4.57 -1.69 -1.42
N PHE A 31 -3.43 -1.07 -1.70
CA PHE A 31 -2.52 -1.49 -2.77
C PHE A 31 -1.06 -1.68 -2.30
N GLY A 32 -0.75 -1.40 -1.03
CA GLY A 32 0.63 -1.36 -0.55
C GLY A 32 1.38 -0.10 -0.99
N ARG A 33 2.67 0.01 -0.65
CA ARG A 33 3.55 1.03 -1.24
C ARG A 33 3.79 0.68 -2.71
N VAL A 34 3.65 1.67 -3.59
CA VAL A 34 3.73 1.50 -5.05
C VAL A 34 4.86 2.36 -5.59
N SER A 35 5.56 1.86 -6.61
CA SER A 35 6.68 2.54 -7.25
C SER A 35 6.39 4.00 -7.60
N LYS A 36 7.41 4.85 -7.46
CA LYS A 36 7.32 6.31 -7.64
C LYS A 36 6.67 6.68 -8.99
N ASP A 37 7.06 5.99 -10.05
CA ASP A 37 6.55 6.20 -11.41
C ASP A 37 5.07 5.86 -11.58
N ARG A 38 4.53 5.00 -10.71
CA ARG A 38 3.15 4.52 -10.79
C ARG A 38 2.21 5.26 -9.84
N GLN A 39 2.75 5.95 -8.83
CA GLN A 39 2.00 6.69 -7.84
C GLN A 39 1.10 7.78 -8.45
N ILE A 40 1.59 8.47 -9.49
CA ILE A 40 0.80 9.50 -10.18
C ILE A 40 -0.44 8.91 -10.87
N TYR A 41 -0.30 7.76 -11.53
CA TYR A 41 -1.42 7.10 -12.21
C TYR A 41 -2.46 6.59 -11.21
N LEU A 42 -2.02 6.01 -10.09
CA LEU A 42 -2.90 5.61 -8.99
C LEU A 42 -3.67 6.80 -8.41
N SER A 43 -2.99 7.92 -8.20
CA SER A 43 -3.61 9.15 -7.69
C SER A 43 -4.70 9.65 -8.64
N VAL A 44 -4.43 9.64 -9.96
CA VAL A 44 -5.41 10.01 -11.00
C VAL A 44 -6.60 9.05 -11.00
N ILE A 45 -6.38 7.75 -10.91
CA ILE A 45 -7.45 6.74 -10.88
C ILE A 45 -8.32 6.89 -9.64
N ALA A 46 -7.72 7.08 -8.47
CA ALA A 46 -8.43 7.26 -7.21
C ALA A 46 -9.22 8.57 -7.19
N PHE A 47 -8.61 9.67 -7.61
CA PHE A 47 -9.28 10.96 -7.74
C PHE A 47 -10.45 10.89 -8.74
N GLY A 48 -10.23 10.27 -9.90
CA GLY A 48 -11.27 10.00 -10.88
C GLY A 48 -12.43 9.22 -10.29
N SER A 49 -12.15 8.20 -9.48
CA SER A 49 -13.20 7.40 -8.82
C SER A 49 -14.03 8.20 -7.82
N VAL A 50 -13.44 9.15 -7.10
CA VAL A 50 -14.19 10.07 -6.22
C VAL A 50 -15.03 11.07 -7.02
N LEU A 51 -14.47 11.65 -8.08
CA LEU A 51 -15.24 12.51 -8.99
C LEU A 51 -16.41 11.75 -9.60
N TRP A 52 -16.24 10.47 -9.91
CA TRP A 52 -17.31 9.63 -10.43
C TRP A 52 -18.43 9.42 -9.41
N ILE A 53 -18.13 9.22 -8.12
CA ILE A 53 -19.15 9.20 -7.05
C ILE A 53 -19.91 10.52 -7.00
N VAL A 54 -19.21 11.65 -7.05
CA VAL A 54 -19.82 12.98 -7.03
C VAL A 54 -20.74 13.17 -8.23
N ALA A 55 -20.33 12.73 -9.42
CA ALA A 55 -21.13 12.79 -10.64
C ALA A 55 -22.39 11.91 -10.53
N LEU A 56 -22.27 10.69 -9.99
CA LEU A 56 -23.41 9.80 -9.74
C LEU A 56 -24.43 10.39 -8.77
N ILE A 57 -23.97 10.92 -7.62
CA ILE A 57 -24.85 11.54 -6.63
C ILE A 57 -25.51 12.77 -7.24
N SER A 58 -24.77 13.57 -8.02
CA SER A 58 -25.32 14.75 -8.72
C SER A 58 -26.35 14.38 -9.80
N LEU A 59 -26.23 13.20 -10.40
CA LEU A 59 -27.21 12.69 -11.37
C LEU A 59 -28.49 12.21 -10.67
N ALA A 60 -28.36 11.48 -9.55
CA ALA A 60 -29.49 11.00 -8.75
C ALA A 60 -30.20 12.13 -7.98
N ALA A 61 -29.44 13.10 -7.48
CA ALA A 61 -29.92 14.26 -6.73
C ALA A 61 -29.32 15.56 -7.31
N PRO A 62 -29.95 16.17 -8.34
CA PRO A 62 -29.42 17.37 -9.02
C PRO A 62 -29.17 18.58 -8.11
N GLY A 63 -29.87 18.65 -6.97
CA GLY A 63 -29.63 19.66 -5.94
C GLY A 63 -28.22 19.62 -5.37
N PHE A 64 -27.63 18.42 -5.24
CA PHE A 64 -26.27 18.25 -4.75
C PHE A 64 -25.22 18.81 -5.72
N GLY A 65 -25.34 18.49 -7.01
CA GLY A 65 -24.40 18.98 -8.04
C GLY A 65 -24.48 20.50 -8.21
N THR A 66 -25.70 21.05 -8.22
CA THR A 66 -25.89 22.52 -8.28
C THR A 66 -25.36 23.20 -7.03
N PHE A 67 -25.55 22.63 -5.84
CA PHE A 67 -24.96 23.10 -4.59
C PHE A 67 -23.42 23.12 -4.65
N LEU A 68 -22.79 22.03 -5.08
CA LEU A 68 -21.33 21.98 -5.22
C LEU A 68 -20.80 23.06 -6.18
N LEU A 69 -21.52 23.32 -7.26
CA LEU A 69 -21.14 24.34 -8.23
C LEU A 69 -21.36 25.78 -7.75
N THR A 70 -22.07 26.02 -6.64
CA THR A 70 -22.16 27.37 -6.04
C THR A 70 -20.82 27.87 -5.49
N PHE A 71 -19.89 26.96 -5.21
CA PHE A 71 -18.54 27.30 -4.77
C PHE A 71 -17.62 27.71 -5.94
N VAL A 72 -18.11 27.65 -7.19
CA VAL A 72 -17.37 28.02 -8.40
C VAL A 72 -18.18 29.08 -9.15
N THR A 73 -17.52 30.12 -9.64
CA THR A 73 -18.18 31.13 -10.47
C THR A 73 -18.53 30.54 -11.83
N LEU A 74 -19.78 30.12 -12.00
CA LEU A 74 -20.28 29.64 -13.27
C LEU A 74 -20.60 30.80 -14.21
N PRO A 75 -20.19 30.73 -15.48
CA PRO A 75 -20.66 31.66 -16.50
C PRO A 75 -22.18 31.66 -16.61
N LYS A 76 -22.78 32.82 -16.93
CA LYS A 76 -24.25 32.99 -17.02
C LYS A 76 -24.94 32.09 -18.06
N TRP A 77 -24.19 31.50 -18.98
CA TRP A 77 -24.70 30.58 -20.00
C TRP A 77 -24.78 29.12 -19.54
N VAL A 78 -24.25 28.79 -18.35
CA VAL A 78 -24.27 27.42 -17.81
C VAL A 78 -25.58 27.17 -17.05
N ASP A 79 -26.57 26.66 -17.77
CA ASP A 79 -27.86 26.32 -17.20
C ASP A 79 -27.89 24.93 -16.53
N LYS A 80 -28.92 24.68 -15.71
CA LYS A 80 -29.15 23.37 -15.05
C LYS A 80 -29.15 22.18 -16.02
N ARG A 81 -29.56 22.37 -17.27
CA ARG A 81 -29.56 21.33 -18.32
C ARG A 81 -28.13 20.97 -18.76
N LEU A 82 -27.28 21.98 -18.98
CA LEU A 82 -25.87 21.77 -19.32
C LEU A 82 -25.13 21.08 -18.18
N ILE A 83 -25.40 21.47 -16.93
CA ILE A 83 -24.86 20.80 -15.75
C ILE A 83 -25.24 19.31 -15.73
N ARG A 84 -26.52 19.00 -15.98
CA ARG A 84 -26.98 17.60 -16.02
C ARG A 84 -26.31 16.80 -17.14
N LEU A 85 -26.21 17.36 -18.34
CA LEU A 85 -25.53 16.73 -19.47
C LEU A 85 -24.05 16.49 -19.16
N ALA A 86 -23.37 17.47 -18.55
CA ALA A 86 -21.99 17.32 -18.11
C ALA A 86 -21.83 16.22 -17.06
N MET A 87 -22.74 16.11 -16.09
CA MET A 87 -22.72 15.02 -15.09
C MET A 87 -22.96 13.66 -15.73
N MET A 88 -23.91 13.55 -16.67
CA MET A 88 -24.12 12.30 -17.43
C MET A 88 -22.88 11.91 -18.25
N ALA A 89 -22.27 12.88 -18.94
CA ALA A 89 -21.04 12.67 -19.67
C ALA A 89 -19.90 12.25 -18.72
N ALA A 90 -19.77 12.87 -17.55
CA ALA A 90 -18.76 12.50 -16.56
C ALA A 90 -18.91 11.07 -16.05
N VAL A 91 -20.15 10.61 -15.79
CA VAL A 91 -20.42 9.22 -15.35
C VAL A 91 -19.95 8.20 -16.40
N LEU A 92 -20.04 8.53 -17.69
CA LEU A 92 -19.61 7.66 -18.80
C LEU A 92 -18.11 7.79 -19.09
N VAL A 93 -17.58 9.01 -19.12
CA VAL A 93 -16.22 9.30 -19.60
C VAL A 93 -15.17 8.99 -18.52
N ILE A 94 -15.45 9.29 -17.25
CA ILE A 94 -14.45 9.09 -16.17
C ILE A 94 -13.97 7.63 -16.10
N PRO A 95 -14.84 6.61 -16.11
CA PRO A 95 -14.35 5.23 -16.05
C PRO A 95 -13.56 4.81 -17.29
N ALA A 96 -13.88 5.34 -18.47
CA ALA A 96 -13.08 5.13 -19.68
C ALA A 96 -11.69 5.77 -19.55
N LEU A 97 -11.59 6.97 -18.99
CA LEU A 97 -10.31 7.62 -18.70
C LEU A 97 -9.49 6.83 -17.67
N VAL A 98 -10.12 6.31 -16.62
CA VAL A 98 -9.48 5.39 -15.65
C VAL A 98 -8.91 4.16 -16.36
N GLY A 99 -9.68 3.55 -17.26
CA GLY A 99 -9.23 2.43 -18.08
C GLY A 99 -8.03 2.79 -18.98
N LEU A 100 -8.06 3.97 -19.60
CA LEU A 100 -6.95 4.46 -20.42
C LEU A 100 -5.67 4.69 -19.60
N VAL A 101 -5.81 5.26 -18.40
CA VAL A 101 -4.68 5.49 -17.48
C VAL A 101 -4.11 4.16 -16.98
N SER A 102 -4.95 3.14 -16.73
CA SER A 102 -4.51 1.82 -16.29
C SER A 102 -3.56 1.12 -17.27
N LEU A 103 -3.64 1.43 -18.58
CA LEU A 103 -2.69 0.92 -19.57
C LEU A 103 -1.25 1.38 -19.32
N ARG A 104 -1.07 2.55 -18.70
CA ARG A 104 0.25 3.08 -18.32
C ARG A 104 0.79 2.42 -17.06
N MET A 105 -0.08 1.87 -16.23
CA MET A 105 0.29 1.08 -15.06
C MET A 105 0.78 -0.32 -15.39
N LEU A 106 0.57 -0.83 -16.61
CA LEU A 106 1.11 -2.12 -17.03
C LEU A 106 2.57 -1.97 -17.43
N GLU A 107 3.38 -2.96 -17.04
CA GLU A 107 4.77 -3.08 -17.50
C GLU A 107 4.84 -3.09 -19.03
N PRO A 108 5.87 -2.49 -19.66
CA PRO A 108 5.98 -2.41 -21.11
C PRO A 108 5.80 -3.76 -21.82
N GLY A 109 6.33 -4.85 -21.24
CA GLY A 109 6.21 -6.21 -21.77
C GLY A 109 4.82 -6.84 -21.62
N ALA A 110 4.06 -6.42 -20.61
CA ALA A 110 2.72 -6.95 -20.30
C ALA A 110 1.58 -6.14 -20.94
N ARG A 111 1.89 -5.06 -21.68
CA ARG A 111 0.87 -4.22 -22.32
C ARG A 111 0.15 -4.97 -23.45
N PRO A 112 -1.18 -4.85 -23.55
CA PRO A 112 -1.96 -5.52 -24.59
C PRO A 112 -1.51 -5.08 -25.99
N ARG A 113 -1.25 -6.07 -26.85
CA ARG A 113 -0.92 -5.87 -28.27
C ARG A 113 -2.20 -5.89 -29.11
N GLY A 114 -2.32 -4.97 -30.05
CA GLY A 114 -3.50 -4.82 -30.92
C GLY A 114 -4.60 -3.89 -30.38
N ALA A 115 -5.38 -3.32 -31.29
CA ALA A 115 -6.42 -2.32 -30.96
C ALA A 115 -7.54 -2.91 -30.10
N ALA A 116 -7.99 -4.14 -30.39
CA ALA A 116 -9.06 -4.80 -29.65
C ALA A 116 -8.70 -5.02 -28.18
N ALA A 117 -7.49 -5.50 -27.89
CA ALA A 117 -7.04 -5.74 -26.52
C ALA A 117 -6.88 -4.43 -25.71
N LYS A 118 -6.49 -3.33 -26.37
CA LYS A 118 -6.48 -1.99 -25.75
C LYS A 118 -7.89 -1.52 -25.42
N VAL A 119 -8.84 -1.65 -26.34
CA VAL A 119 -10.25 -1.28 -26.10
C VAL A 119 -10.84 -2.09 -24.95
N VAL A 120 -10.61 -3.41 -24.91
CA VAL A 120 -11.04 -4.26 -23.80
C VAL A 120 -10.47 -3.77 -22.46
N THR A 121 -9.21 -3.35 -22.43
CA THR A 121 -8.58 -2.82 -21.20
C THR A 121 -9.17 -1.47 -20.79
N VAL A 122 -9.48 -0.59 -21.75
CA VAL A 122 -10.19 0.67 -21.48
C VAL A 122 -11.58 0.41 -20.90
N LEU A 123 -12.32 -0.55 -21.47
CA LEU A 123 -13.63 -0.96 -20.96
C LEU A 123 -13.57 -1.56 -19.55
N ARG A 124 -12.46 -2.20 -19.16
CA ARG A 124 -12.24 -2.64 -17.78
C ARG A 124 -12.10 -1.47 -16.79
N GLY A 125 -11.89 -0.24 -17.26
CA GLY A 125 -11.94 0.95 -16.42
C GLY A 125 -13.28 1.16 -15.71
N TYR A 126 -14.38 0.69 -16.28
CA TYR A 126 -15.73 0.75 -15.68
C TYR A 126 -15.81 -0.02 -14.36
N PRO A 127 -15.61 -1.36 -14.34
CA PRO A 127 -15.61 -2.10 -13.08
C PRO A 127 -14.52 -1.63 -12.11
N TYR A 128 -13.36 -1.16 -12.58
CA TYR A 128 -12.31 -0.63 -11.69
C TYR A 128 -12.75 0.62 -10.95
N THR A 129 -13.35 1.57 -11.66
CA THR A 129 -13.82 2.84 -11.08
C THR A 129 -14.90 2.56 -10.03
N VAL A 130 -15.84 1.66 -10.34
CA VAL A 130 -16.90 1.23 -9.40
C VAL A 130 -16.29 0.57 -8.16
N GLY A 131 -15.39 -0.40 -8.35
CA GLY A 131 -14.75 -1.12 -7.25
C GLY A 131 -13.96 -0.19 -6.33
N LEU A 132 -13.17 0.71 -6.91
CA LEU A 132 -12.40 1.69 -6.15
C LEU A 132 -13.30 2.71 -5.44
N ALA A 133 -14.34 3.21 -6.11
CA ALA A 133 -15.33 4.10 -5.52
C ALA A 133 -16.00 3.48 -4.28
N ILE A 134 -16.52 2.26 -4.40
CA ILE A 134 -17.14 1.53 -3.27
C ILE A 134 -16.13 1.37 -2.14
N THR A 135 -14.90 0.97 -2.48
CA THR A 135 -13.84 0.77 -1.48
C THR A 135 -13.51 2.06 -0.74
N LEU A 136 -13.45 3.20 -1.43
CA LEU A 136 -13.21 4.52 -0.82
C LEU A 136 -14.35 4.94 0.11
N VAL A 137 -15.61 4.73 -0.30
CA VAL A 137 -16.79 4.97 0.57
C VAL A 137 -16.71 4.10 1.81
N LEU A 138 -16.39 2.82 1.63
CA LEU A 138 -16.29 1.85 2.71
C LEU A 138 -15.18 2.22 3.70
N MET A 139 -14.01 2.64 3.20
CA MET A 139 -12.89 3.11 4.03
C MET A 139 -13.21 4.43 4.74
N THR A 140 -13.98 5.32 4.13
CA THR A 140 -14.44 6.56 4.77
C THR A 140 -15.25 6.26 6.03
N VAL A 141 -15.99 5.15 6.06
CA VAL A 141 -16.75 4.70 7.23
C VAL A 141 -15.90 3.87 8.20
N PHE A 142 -15.11 2.92 7.70
CA PHE A 142 -14.35 2.01 8.57
C PHE A 142 -13.13 2.65 9.22
N ALA A 143 -12.40 3.54 8.53
CA ALA A 143 -11.18 4.13 9.09
C ALA A 143 -11.46 4.91 10.39
N PRO A 144 -12.52 5.74 10.50
CA PRO A 144 -12.91 6.34 11.77
C PRO A 144 -13.27 5.31 12.85
N VAL A 145 -14.02 4.26 12.51
CA VAL A 145 -14.40 3.20 13.45
C VAL A 145 -13.17 2.48 14.03
N LEU A 146 -12.20 2.14 13.18
CA LEU A 146 -10.94 1.55 13.59
C LEU A 146 -10.14 2.51 14.48
N ARG A 147 -10.10 3.79 14.12
CA ARG A 147 -9.41 4.82 14.92
C ARG A 147 -10.03 4.99 16.31
N VAL A 148 -11.35 5.01 16.41
CA VAL A 148 -12.07 5.08 17.70
C VAL A 148 -11.82 3.83 18.53
N ARG A 149 -11.87 2.63 17.92
CA ARG A 149 -11.57 1.37 18.60
C ARG A 149 -10.14 1.36 19.16
N ASN A 150 -9.17 1.80 18.38
CA ASN A 150 -7.77 1.85 18.79
C ASN A 150 -7.57 2.88 19.92
N LEU A 151 -8.20 4.05 19.84
CA LEU A 151 -8.19 5.05 20.90
C LEU A 151 -8.80 4.51 22.21
N ALA A 152 -9.93 3.80 22.12
CA ALA A 152 -10.58 3.18 23.27
C ALA A 152 -9.68 2.13 23.96
N ARG A 153 -8.86 1.41 23.19
CA ARG A 153 -7.87 0.45 23.71
C ARG A 153 -6.54 1.09 24.11
N ARG A 154 -6.35 2.39 23.87
CA ARG A 154 -5.05 3.09 23.96
C ARG A 154 -3.98 2.38 23.13
N TRP A 155 -4.37 1.93 21.95
CA TRP A 155 -3.49 1.27 20.99
C TRP A 155 -3.09 2.24 19.90
N GLU A 156 -1.85 2.12 19.48
CA GLU A 156 -1.34 2.77 18.30
C GLU A 156 -1.13 1.74 17.19
N THR A 157 -1.14 2.22 15.95
CA THR A 157 -0.93 1.40 14.76
C THR A 157 0.30 1.90 14.03
N GLN A 158 1.22 0.99 13.74
CA GLN A 158 2.45 1.23 13.00
C GLN A 158 2.46 0.33 11.77
N HIS A 159 2.84 0.88 10.62
CA HIS A 159 2.96 0.16 9.37
C HIS A 159 4.43 -0.12 9.07
N VAL A 160 4.73 -1.36 8.74
CA VAL A 160 6.05 -1.80 8.27
C VAL A 160 5.84 -2.26 6.83
N PRO A 161 6.20 -1.41 5.85
CA PRO A 161 6.09 -1.77 4.44
C PRO A 161 6.88 -3.04 4.17
N MET A 162 6.22 -4.03 3.60
CA MET A 162 6.86 -5.25 3.14
C MET A 162 6.11 -5.82 1.94
N LEU A 163 6.81 -6.45 1.02
CA LEU A 163 6.22 -7.18 -0.10
C LEU A 163 6.62 -8.65 -0.03
N VAL A 164 5.63 -9.54 -0.06
CA VAL A 164 5.84 -10.99 0.03
C VAL A 164 5.23 -11.67 -1.18
N LYS A 165 6.04 -12.47 -1.87
CA LYS A 165 5.57 -13.31 -2.98
C LYS A 165 4.52 -14.31 -2.45
N PRO A 166 3.46 -14.63 -3.21
CA PRO A 166 2.41 -15.54 -2.75
C PRO A 166 2.94 -16.87 -2.23
N ASP A 167 3.92 -17.46 -2.92
CA ASP A 167 4.52 -18.76 -2.58
C ASP A 167 5.32 -18.73 -1.27
N ASP A 168 5.81 -17.56 -0.87
CA ASP A 168 6.61 -17.37 0.35
C ASP A 168 5.78 -16.92 1.56
N TYR A 169 4.49 -16.59 1.36
CA TYR A 169 3.68 -15.92 2.37
C TYR A 169 3.60 -16.69 3.69
N LEU A 170 3.31 -18.00 3.64
CA LEU A 170 3.20 -18.81 4.86
C LEU A 170 4.53 -18.99 5.58
N THR A 171 5.63 -19.09 4.82
CA THR A 171 6.99 -19.14 5.37
C THR A 171 7.30 -17.84 6.12
N VAL A 172 7.03 -16.68 5.52
CA VAL A 172 7.25 -15.38 6.18
C VAL A 172 6.38 -15.23 7.43
N VAL A 173 5.13 -15.71 7.41
CA VAL A 173 4.28 -15.76 8.62
C VAL A 173 4.93 -16.55 9.75
N GLU A 174 5.53 -17.69 9.44
CA GLU A 174 6.22 -18.55 10.41
C GLU A 174 7.49 -17.89 10.94
N GLU A 175 8.30 -17.29 10.07
CA GLU A 175 9.50 -16.54 10.42
C GLU A 175 9.16 -15.35 11.33
N VAL A 176 8.10 -14.60 11.02
CA VAL A 176 7.61 -13.49 11.85
C VAL A 176 7.11 -13.99 13.21
N GLN A 177 6.35 -15.08 13.25
CA GLN A 177 5.87 -15.67 14.50
C GLN A 177 7.04 -16.17 15.37
N ALA A 178 8.04 -16.82 14.75
CA ALA A 178 9.25 -17.29 15.41
C ALA A 178 10.12 -16.14 15.93
N ALA A 179 10.25 -15.06 15.16
CA ALA A 179 10.94 -13.84 15.55
C ALA A 179 10.33 -13.23 16.82
N LEU A 180 9.01 -13.04 16.82
CA LEU A 180 8.28 -12.51 17.97
C LEU A 180 8.43 -13.39 19.20
N ARG A 181 8.31 -14.71 19.05
CA ARG A 181 8.50 -15.67 20.14
C ARG A 181 9.91 -15.60 20.72
N THR A 182 10.94 -15.56 19.87
CA THR A 182 12.35 -15.45 20.29
C THR A 182 12.62 -14.11 20.99
N GLY A 183 11.96 -13.04 20.54
CA GLY A 183 11.98 -11.73 21.18
C GLY A 183 11.09 -11.61 22.43
N GLY A 184 10.52 -12.71 22.93
CA GLY A 184 9.72 -12.74 24.17
C GLY A 184 8.30 -12.17 24.02
N ILE A 185 7.72 -12.26 22.82
CA ILE A 185 6.32 -11.93 22.51
C ILE A 185 5.67 -13.18 21.89
N PRO A 186 5.22 -14.16 22.71
CA PRO A 186 4.54 -15.33 22.18
C PRO A 186 3.19 -14.91 21.59
N THR A 187 2.95 -15.26 20.33
CA THR A 187 1.70 -14.96 19.62
C THR A 187 0.98 -16.22 19.19
N THR A 188 -0.35 -16.13 19.15
CA THR A 188 -1.23 -17.15 18.60
C THR A 188 -1.87 -16.66 17.31
N ARG A 189 -2.04 -17.54 16.32
CA ARG A 189 -2.81 -17.24 15.10
C ARG A 189 -4.28 -17.09 15.46
N ALA A 190 -4.90 -15.99 15.02
CA ALA A 190 -6.31 -15.72 15.22
C ALA A 190 -7.01 -15.47 13.89
N THR A 191 -8.31 -15.70 13.83
CA THR A 191 -9.10 -15.35 12.65
C THR A 191 -9.22 -13.84 12.53
N VAL A 192 -8.99 -13.34 11.32
CA VAL A 192 -9.18 -11.93 11.00
C VAL A 192 -10.65 -11.57 11.18
N THR A 193 -10.94 -10.49 11.92
CA THR A 193 -12.32 -10.03 12.16
C THR A 193 -13.01 -9.68 10.84
N TRP A 194 -14.33 -9.90 10.77
CA TRP A 194 -15.13 -9.63 9.57
C TRP A 194 -14.94 -8.22 8.98
N MET A 195 -14.72 -7.21 9.84
CA MET A 195 -14.48 -5.81 9.44
C MET A 195 -13.20 -5.60 8.62
N LEU A 196 -12.18 -6.44 8.82
CA LEU A 196 -10.92 -6.40 8.07
C LEU A 196 -10.97 -7.25 6.78
N ARG A 197 -11.96 -8.16 6.68
CA ARG A 197 -12.18 -9.00 5.50
C ARG A 197 -13.09 -8.36 4.46
N LEU A 198 -13.93 -7.40 4.87
CA LEU A 198 -14.95 -6.85 3.98
C LEU A 198 -14.34 -6.02 2.83
N PRO A 199 -13.44 -5.04 3.07
CA PRO A 199 -12.86 -4.25 1.99
C PRO A 199 -12.03 -5.10 1.02
N THR A 200 -11.29 -6.07 1.54
CA THR A 200 -10.46 -6.99 0.75
C THR A 200 -11.29 -7.98 -0.08
N LYS A 201 -12.41 -8.49 0.45
CA LYS A 201 -13.36 -9.31 -0.33
C LYS A 201 -14.05 -8.53 -1.45
N PHE A 202 -14.38 -7.27 -1.22
CA PHE A 202 -14.94 -6.43 -2.28
C PHE A 202 -13.88 -6.13 -3.35
N LEU A 203 -12.65 -5.83 -2.96
CA LEU A 203 -11.55 -5.66 -3.91
C LEU A 203 -11.33 -6.93 -4.74
N SER A 204 -11.42 -8.13 -4.15
CA SER A 204 -11.22 -9.40 -4.85
C SER A 204 -12.33 -9.76 -5.84
N LEU A 205 -13.58 -9.37 -5.56
CA LEU A 205 -14.71 -9.51 -6.50
C LEU A 205 -14.48 -8.73 -7.80
N PHE A 206 -13.85 -7.55 -7.71
CA PHE A 206 -13.46 -6.75 -8.87
C PHE A 206 -12.07 -7.13 -9.42
N ALA A 207 -11.17 -7.67 -8.59
CA ALA A 207 -9.84 -8.14 -8.99
C ALA A 207 -9.88 -9.40 -9.87
N ARG A 208 -10.94 -10.22 -9.76
CA ARG A 208 -11.20 -11.35 -10.69
C ARG A 208 -11.21 -10.90 -12.17
N TYR A 209 -11.47 -9.61 -12.42
CA TYR A 209 -11.39 -8.97 -13.74
C TYR A 209 -10.16 -8.08 -13.95
N ALA A 210 -9.39 -7.77 -12.88
CA ALA A 210 -8.40 -6.70 -12.88
C ALA A 210 -6.93 -7.12 -12.91
N MET A 211 -6.53 -8.09 -12.10
CA MET A 211 -5.15 -8.54 -11.98
C MET A 211 -5.18 -9.96 -11.41
N ALA A 212 -4.46 -10.87 -12.05
CA ALA A 212 -4.32 -12.23 -11.54
C ALA A 212 -3.65 -12.20 -10.14
N THR A 213 -4.29 -12.88 -9.19
CA THR A 213 -3.64 -13.71 -8.14
C THR A 213 -2.80 -13.08 -7.04
N VAL A 214 -2.99 -11.83 -6.61
CA VAL A 214 -2.22 -11.34 -5.45
C VAL A 214 -3.12 -10.75 -4.36
N ALA A 215 -3.01 -11.34 -3.17
CA ALA A 215 -3.34 -10.79 -1.85
C ALA A 215 -4.69 -11.08 -1.16
N ALA A 216 -5.75 -11.51 -1.83
CA ALA A 216 -7.07 -11.57 -1.18
C ALA A 216 -7.24 -12.67 -0.11
N ASP A 217 -6.55 -13.82 -0.23
CA ASP A 217 -6.78 -14.99 0.63
C ASP A 217 -5.74 -15.19 1.74
N HIS A 218 -4.72 -14.34 1.79
CA HIS A 218 -3.57 -14.47 2.70
C HIS A 218 -3.53 -13.32 3.71
N LEU A 219 -4.45 -13.38 4.69
CA LEU A 219 -4.46 -12.47 5.85
C LEU A 219 -4.24 -13.28 7.12
N THR A 220 -3.09 -13.10 7.77
CA THR A 220 -2.77 -13.76 9.03
C THR A 220 -2.67 -12.75 10.14
N ARG A 221 -3.37 -13.04 11.24
CA ARG A 221 -3.36 -12.22 12.44
C ARG A 221 -2.66 -12.98 13.56
N LEU A 222 -1.57 -12.43 14.07
CA LEU A 222 -0.82 -12.92 15.21
C LEU A 222 -1.16 -12.06 16.42
N VAL A 223 -1.64 -12.66 17.50
CA VAL A 223 -2.16 -11.94 18.66
C VAL A 223 -1.41 -12.32 19.91
N ALA A 224 -1.07 -11.31 20.72
CA ALA A 224 -0.61 -11.39 22.09
C ALA A 224 -1.45 -10.42 22.97
N PRO A 225 -1.35 -10.45 24.31
CA PRO A 225 -2.22 -9.65 25.18
C PRO A 225 -2.19 -8.14 24.93
N GLU A 226 -1.05 -7.58 24.54
CA GLU A 226 -0.85 -6.13 24.36
C GLU A 226 -0.49 -5.70 22.94
N VAL A 227 -0.34 -6.66 22.01
CA VAL A 227 0.04 -6.40 20.63
C VAL A 227 -0.61 -7.40 19.67
N GLU A 228 -0.98 -6.90 18.51
CA GLU A 228 -1.55 -7.62 17.39
C GLU A 228 -0.73 -7.28 16.14
N ILE A 229 -0.27 -8.31 15.43
CA ILE A 229 0.41 -8.17 14.15
C ILE A 229 -0.52 -8.72 13.06
N LEU A 230 -0.87 -7.88 12.10
CA LEU A 230 -1.63 -8.29 10.92
C LEU A 230 -0.67 -8.32 9.73
N LEU A 231 -0.47 -9.50 9.16
CA LEU A 231 0.39 -9.71 8.01
C LEU A 231 -0.46 -9.73 6.74
N HIS A 232 -0.18 -8.80 5.84
CA HIS A 232 -0.68 -8.74 4.47
C HIS A 232 0.50 -8.90 3.50
N PRO A 233 0.31 -9.45 2.29
CA PRO A 233 1.42 -9.61 1.34
C PRO A 233 2.10 -8.31 0.91
N SER A 234 1.52 -7.15 1.22
CA SER A 234 2.05 -5.84 0.83
C SER A 234 2.20 -4.88 2.03
N ASP A 235 1.98 -5.36 3.26
CA ASP A 235 2.11 -4.56 4.47
C ASP A 235 2.14 -5.43 5.73
N LEU A 236 2.87 -4.99 6.76
CA LEU A 236 2.80 -5.57 8.09
C LEU A 236 2.33 -4.49 9.07
N VAL A 237 1.17 -4.73 9.68
CA VAL A 237 0.55 -3.78 10.59
C VAL A 237 0.76 -4.24 12.02
N ILE A 238 1.41 -3.42 12.83
CA ILE A 238 1.61 -3.63 14.27
C ILE A 238 0.64 -2.73 15.01
N SER A 239 -0.28 -3.32 15.77
CA SER A 239 -1.23 -2.58 16.61
C SER A 239 -1.09 -2.99 18.07
N GLY A 240 -0.97 -2.05 18.99
CA GLY A 240 -0.81 -2.40 20.40
C GLY A 240 -0.56 -1.20 21.30
N ARG A 241 -0.33 -1.45 22.59
CA ARG A 241 0.16 -0.41 23.50
C ARG A 241 1.55 0.05 23.05
N GLU A 242 1.83 1.34 23.20
CA GLU A 242 3.06 2.00 22.70
C GLU A 242 4.35 1.18 22.95
N ARG A 243 4.58 0.73 24.19
CA ARG A 243 5.76 -0.08 24.57
C ARG A 243 5.79 -1.44 23.86
N ALA A 244 4.66 -2.15 23.81
CA ALA A 244 4.56 -3.47 23.19
C ALA A 244 4.71 -3.38 21.67
N ALA A 245 4.08 -2.38 21.03
CA ALA A 245 4.19 -2.12 19.60
C ALA A 245 5.63 -1.73 19.21
N THR A 246 6.28 -0.87 19.99
CA THR A 246 7.67 -0.46 19.75
C THR A 246 8.63 -1.63 19.89
N ARG A 247 8.46 -2.49 20.90
CA ARG A 247 9.28 -3.69 21.08
C ARG A 247 9.06 -4.68 19.93
N ALA A 248 7.82 -4.91 19.51
CA ALA A 248 7.52 -5.77 18.36
C ALA A 248 8.15 -5.21 17.08
N ARG A 249 8.05 -3.90 16.83
CA ARG A 249 8.68 -3.25 15.68
C ARG A 249 10.20 -3.43 15.68
N ALA A 250 10.86 -3.26 16.83
CA ALA A 250 12.31 -3.45 16.93
C ALA A 250 12.71 -4.90 16.59
N ILE A 251 12.01 -5.89 17.14
CA ILE A 251 12.24 -7.32 16.84
C ILE A 251 12.07 -7.60 15.34
N LEU A 252 11.00 -7.08 14.75
CA LEU A 252 10.67 -7.34 13.34
C LEU A 252 11.59 -6.59 12.37
N ALA A 253 12.00 -5.36 12.70
CA ALA A 253 12.89 -4.57 11.86
C ALA A 253 14.26 -5.24 11.65
N GLU A 254 14.76 -6.00 12.63
CA GLU A 254 16.00 -6.78 12.50
C GLU A 254 15.80 -8.13 11.82
N ARG A 255 14.60 -8.70 11.93
CA ARG A 255 14.31 -10.06 11.46
C ARG A 255 13.85 -10.07 10.01
N LEU A 256 13.05 -9.11 9.59
CA LEU A 256 12.52 -9.04 8.23
C LEU A 256 13.62 -8.92 7.18
N THR A 257 14.76 -8.28 7.50
CA THR A 257 15.91 -8.10 6.59
C THR A 257 16.59 -9.41 6.17
N VAL A 258 16.26 -10.52 6.82
CA VAL A 258 16.82 -11.85 6.51
C VAL A 258 15.73 -12.84 6.08
N THR A 259 14.49 -12.38 5.96
CA THR A 259 13.36 -13.16 5.45
C THR A 259 13.27 -13.10 3.92
N ARG A 260 12.26 -13.77 3.38
CA ARG A 260 11.87 -13.66 1.96
C ARG A 260 10.97 -12.46 1.66
N ALA A 261 10.61 -11.68 2.66
CA ALA A 261 9.91 -10.42 2.46
C ALA A 261 10.87 -9.38 1.89
N TYR A 262 10.43 -8.65 0.88
CA TYR A 262 11.09 -7.42 0.46
C TYR A 262 10.65 -6.27 1.37
N LEU A 263 11.56 -5.40 1.77
CA LEU A 263 11.24 -4.17 2.51
C LEU A 263 11.15 -2.92 1.60
N THR A 264 11.44 -3.10 0.32
CA THR A 264 11.36 -2.11 -0.75
C THR A 264 10.29 -2.48 -1.79
N TRP A 265 9.92 -1.53 -2.66
CA TRP A 265 8.81 -1.71 -3.61
C TRP A 265 9.16 -1.38 -5.06
N ASP A 266 10.31 -0.76 -5.31
CA ASP A 266 10.85 -0.63 -6.66
C ASP A 266 11.58 -1.91 -7.08
N LYS A 267 11.44 -2.29 -8.36
CA LYS A 267 12.04 -3.52 -8.89
C LYS A 267 13.56 -3.51 -8.74
N GLU A 268 14.21 -2.37 -9.02
CA GLU A 268 15.66 -2.24 -8.84
C GLU A 268 16.08 -2.38 -7.38
N SER A 269 15.27 -1.88 -6.44
CA SER A 269 15.50 -2.08 -5.01
C SER A 269 15.38 -3.55 -4.61
N ASN A 270 14.35 -4.25 -5.11
CA ASN A 270 14.15 -5.67 -4.86
C ASN A 270 15.32 -6.53 -5.39
N GLU A 271 15.89 -6.17 -6.54
CA GLU A 271 17.09 -6.83 -7.08
C GLU A 271 18.31 -6.68 -6.14
N VAL A 272 18.45 -5.52 -5.49
CA VAL A 272 19.50 -5.30 -4.48
C VAL A 272 19.23 -6.12 -3.21
N GLU A 273 17.98 -6.17 -2.73
CA GLU A 273 17.62 -7.03 -1.58
C GLU A 273 17.88 -8.52 -1.85
N ASP A 274 17.57 -9.01 -3.05
CA ASP A 274 17.87 -10.38 -3.45
C ASP A 274 19.38 -10.65 -3.40
N ARG A 275 20.20 -9.70 -3.86
CA ARG A 275 21.66 -9.78 -3.78
C ARG A 275 22.17 -9.74 -2.33
N ILE A 276 21.53 -8.98 -1.45
CA ILE A 276 21.84 -9.00 -0.01
C ILE A 276 21.47 -10.36 0.60
N ARG A 277 20.35 -10.96 0.18
CA ARG A 277 19.95 -12.31 0.62
C ARG A 277 20.98 -13.38 0.22
N GLU A 278 21.60 -13.24 -0.95
CA GLU A 278 22.70 -14.12 -1.37
C GLU A 278 23.92 -14.02 -0.44
N ILE A 279 24.22 -12.85 0.13
CA ILE A 279 25.28 -12.68 1.14
C ILE A 279 24.97 -13.55 2.36
N TRP A 280 23.74 -13.46 2.89
CA TRP A 280 23.31 -14.26 4.03
C TRP A 280 23.35 -15.77 3.74
N GLN A 281 22.99 -16.17 2.52
CA GLN A 281 23.08 -17.57 2.08
C GLN A 281 24.53 -18.05 2.00
N ALA A 282 25.42 -17.26 1.39
CA ALA A 282 26.84 -17.58 1.30
C ALA A 282 27.48 -17.72 2.70
N MET A 283 27.13 -16.84 3.63
CA MET A 283 27.56 -16.95 5.03
C MET A 283 27.07 -18.24 5.71
N ARG A 284 25.81 -18.62 5.49
CA ARG A 284 25.24 -19.89 6.00
C ARG A 284 25.98 -21.10 5.48
N ASP A 285 26.35 -21.07 4.21
CA ASP A 285 27.07 -22.15 3.53
C ASP A 285 28.59 -22.14 3.80
N GLY A 286 29.08 -21.22 4.65
CA GLY A 286 30.50 -21.09 4.98
C GLY A 286 31.36 -20.41 3.90
N ARG A 287 30.75 -19.86 2.85
CA ARG A 287 31.41 -19.21 1.70
C ARG A 287 31.66 -17.72 1.96
N MET A 288 32.53 -17.43 2.94
CA MET A 288 32.78 -16.05 3.40
C MET A 288 33.37 -15.12 2.34
N ASP A 289 34.24 -15.63 1.47
CA ASP A 289 34.86 -14.82 0.40
C ASP A 289 33.83 -14.38 -0.65
N GLU A 290 32.89 -15.27 -1.01
CA GLU A 290 31.80 -14.94 -1.93
C GLU A 290 30.82 -13.95 -1.32
N ALA A 291 30.54 -14.09 -0.02
CA ALA A 291 29.72 -13.14 0.72
C ALA A 291 30.36 -11.73 0.74
N ALA A 292 31.68 -11.65 0.98
CA ALA A 292 32.42 -10.39 0.97
C ALA A 292 32.46 -9.75 -0.44
N ALA A 293 32.70 -10.54 -1.48
CA ALA A 293 32.69 -10.05 -2.87
C ALA A 293 31.31 -9.51 -3.28
N THR A 294 30.24 -10.24 -2.91
CA THR A 294 28.87 -9.82 -3.18
C THR A 294 28.51 -8.54 -2.42
N LEU A 295 28.93 -8.41 -1.15
CA LEU A 295 28.74 -7.18 -0.37
C LEU A 295 29.39 -5.96 -1.04
N ALA A 296 30.63 -6.09 -1.51
CA ALA A 296 31.33 -5.00 -2.19
C ALA A 296 30.58 -4.54 -3.46
N ALA A 297 30.05 -5.50 -4.23
CA ALA A 297 29.23 -5.20 -5.41
C ALA A 297 27.92 -4.48 -5.04
N VAL A 298 27.24 -4.90 -3.96
CA VAL A 298 26.04 -4.22 -3.43
C VAL A 298 26.36 -2.78 -3.01
N GLN A 299 27.41 -2.59 -2.22
CA GLN A 299 27.82 -1.25 -1.74
C GLN A 299 28.17 -0.30 -2.90
N TYR A 300 28.78 -0.81 -3.97
CA TYR A 300 29.02 -0.03 -5.18
C TYR A 300 27.69 0.36 -5.86
N ARG A 301 26.81 -0.62 -6.09
CA ARG A 301 25.51 -0.39 -6.75
C ARG A 301 24.65 0.62 -5.99
N LEU A 302 24.66 0.59 -4.66
CA LEU A 302 23.90 1.54 -3.82
C LEU A 302 24.26 3.01 -4.07
N ARG A 303 25.49 3.32 -4.53
CA ARG A 303 25.91 4.72 -4.79
C ARG A 303 25.33 5.26 -6.09
N GLU A 304 24.96 4.39 -7.02
CA GLU A 304 24.46 4.75 -8.35
C GLU A 304 22.95 4.55 -8.50
N LEU A 305 22.28 4.03 -7.46
CA LEU A 305 20.88 3.65 -7.50
C LEU A 305 19.98 4.89 -7.44
N ASP A 306 19.12 5.08 -8.45
CA ASP A 306 18.13 6.16 -8.51
C ASP A 306 16.78 5.68 -7.96
N VAL A 307 16.71 5.56 -6.63
CA VAL A 307 15.50 5.15 -5.90
C VAL A 307 15.10 6.20 -4.86
N PRO A 308 13.84 6.21 -4.39
CA PRO A 308 13.43 7.04 -3.26
C PRO A 308 14.38 6.89 -2.06
N TYR A 309 14.68 8.00 -1.39
CA TYR A 309 15.63 8.01 -0.27
C TYR A 309 15.24 7.04 0.86
N ASP A 310 13.94 6.84 1.10
CA ASP A 310 13.46 5.90 2.11
C ASP A 310 13.67 4.42 1.73
N GLU A 311 13.69 4.07 0.43
CA GLU A 311 14.13 2.75 -0.01
C GLU A 311 15.65 2.62 0.09
N TRP A 312 16.37 3.65 -0.32
CA TRP A 312 17.84 3.67 -0.22
C TRP A 312 18.31 3.46 1.22
N GLU A 313 17.70 4.12 2.21
CA GLU A 313 18.01 3.93 3.63
C GLU A 313 17.75 2.50 4.12
N VAL A 314 16.71 1.84 3.61
CA VAL A 314 16.41 0.44 3.92
C VAL A 314 17.52 -0.46 3.39
N LEU A 315 17.87 -0.33 2.11
CA LEU A 315 18.92 -1.15 1.48
C LEU A 315 20.29 -0.90 2.13
N PHE A 316 20.60 0.36 2.42
CA PHE A 316 21.84 0.73 3.10
C PHE A 316 21.93 0.10 4.50
N ARG A 317 20.83 0.13 5.27
CA ARG A 317 20.78 -0.53 6.58
C ARG A 317 20.97 -2.04 6.47
N GLU A 318 20.36 -2.69 5.49
CA GLU A 318 20.51 -4.13 5.28
C GLU A 318 21.94 -4.51 4.89
N ALA A 319 22.58 -3.74 4.00
CA ALA A 319 23.98 -3.93 3.65
C ALA A 319 24.90 -3.76 4.87
N LEU A 320 24.64 -2.77 5.73
CA LEU A 320 25.38 -2.58 6.99
C LEU A 320 25.20 -3.73 7.97
N LEU A 321 24.01 -4.32 8.05
CA LEU A 321 23.77 -5.50 8.87
C LEU A 321 24.56 -6.71 8.35
N ALA A 322 24.59 -6.91 7.03
CA ALA A 322 25.37 -7.97 6.39
C ALA A 322 26.88 -7.77 6.61
N GLU A 323 27.39 -6.55 6.41
CA GLU A 323 28.78 -6.17 6.69
C GLU A 323 29.16 -6.43 8.14
N THR A 324 28.32 -5.98 9.08
CA THR A 324 28.56 -6.19 10.52
C THR A 324 28.61 -7.67 10.87
N ALA A 325 27.75 -8.49 10.26
CA ALA A 325 27.73 -9.93 10.49
C ALA A 325 28.97 -10.63 9.92
N LEU A 326 29.42 -10.23 8.73
CA LEU A 326 30.66 -10.70 8.10
C LEU A 326 31.88 -10.38 8.96
N LEU A 327 32.02 -9.12 9.39
CA LEU A 327 33.14 -8.68 10.24
C LEU A 327 33.18 -9.42 11.58
N ARG A 328 32.01 -9.76 12.14
CA ARG A 328 31.92 -10.51 13.40
C ARG A 328 32.09 -12.02 13.24
N GLY A 329 32.13 -12.53 12.00
CA GLY A 329 32.08 -13.97 11.70
C GLY A 329 30.87 -14.66 12.31
N ARG A 330 29.80 -13.90 12.58
CA ARG A 330 28.62 -14.37 13.31
C ARG A 330 27.39 -13.75 12.71
N MET A 331 26.51 -14.61 12.21
CA MET A 331 25.18 -14.19 11.85
C MET A 331 24.40 -13.70 13.08
N PRO A 332 23.59 -12.63 12.94
CA PRO A 332 22.66 -12.23 13.98
C PRO A 332 21.77 -13.42 14.33
N SER A 333 21.29 -13.50 15.58
CA SER A 333 20.35 -14.56 15.99
C SER A 333 19.16 -14.63 15.01
N ALA A 334 18.74 -13.44 14.54
CA ALA A 334 18.59 -13.08 13.13
C ALA A 334 18.41 -14.19 12.08
N ALA A 335 19.53 -14.41 11.39
CA ALA A 335 19.68 -15.20 10.19
C ALA A 335 20.01 -16.67 10.44
N ARG A 336 20.18 -17.10 11.71
CA ARG A 336 20.45 -18.51 12.03
C ARG A 336 19.22 -19.41 12.00
N ALA A 337 18.02 -18.83 12.05
CA ALA A 337 16.75 -19.55 12.17
C ALA A 337 15.83 -19.42 10.94
N ALA A 338 16.22 -18.62 9.96
CA ALA A 338 15.62 -18.53 8.62
C ALA A 338 16.47 -19.36 7.65
#